data_AF-A0A8X6KDW0-F1
#
_entry.id   AF-A0A8X6KDW0-F1
#
_cell.length_a   1.000
_cell.length_b   1.000
_cell.length_c   1.000
_cell.angle_alpha   90.00
_cell.angle_beta   90.00
_cell.angle_gamma   90.00
#
_symmetry.space_group_name_H-M   'P 1'
#
loop_
_entity.id
_entity.type
_entity.pdbx_description
1 polymer ?
#
loop_
_entity_poly.entity_id
_entity_poly.type
_entity_poly.pdbx_seq_one_letter_code
_entity_poly.pdbx_strand_id
1 'polypeptide(L)'
;MILREEVKNPQKSIPISIVLSLLFVFLAYFGVSTVQTLMVPYYLQDNPAPLPYVFEFVGWPVCKWIISIGALAGLSTSLLGAIFPLPRVLYAMGSDGIIFRFLAKVHPRFQTPLIATAVSGVFAGAMAMMFNVHELADMMSIGTLLAYSLVAISVTILRYRCTDSQESSQKSKARYSSISQSPEKQANENENDGLEKPTVLTSKISFWLIGITSLLVLAMDAQLALNEEGLKNKDFISIICLVVVIALIMLCLLMLQRQPSENAKLSFKVPLVPYIPMLSVAINTYLMFKLSVLTWQRFGVWMAIGFAVYFFYGLWNSSERYKQFNGIKAVFTVDGGDAQLMDCKDMHNSSPLHKGKSSVESNMSELMSSVNSAEAKLISDHPSNGRV
;
A
#
# COMPACT_ATOMS: atom_id res chain seq x y z
N MET A 1 10.89 -10.81 -0.17
CA MET A 1 12.19 -10.38 0.39
C MET A 1 13.24 -11.47 0.18
N ILE A 2 13.01 -12.71 0.64
CA ILE A 2 13.95 -13.84 0.47
C ILE A 2 14.31 -14.14 -1.00
N LEU A 3 13.31 -14.22 -1.89
CA LEU A 3 13.55 -14.45 -3.32
C LEU A 3 14.36 -13.33 -4.01
N ARG A 4 14.41 -12.12 -3.43
CA ARG A 4 15.18 -11.02 -4.02
C ARG A 4 16.68 -11.16 -3.74
N GLU A 5 17.04 -11.78 -2.63
CA GLU A 5 18.42 -11.95 -2.18
C GLU A 5 19.11 -13.12 -2.89
N GLU A 6 18.35 -14.14 -3.30
CA GLU A 6 18.86 -15.31 -4.02
C GLU A 6 18.92 -15.14 -5.55
N VAL A 7 18.27 -14.11 -6.09
CA VAL A 7 18.16 -13.89 -7.54
C VAL A 7 19.28 -13.00 -8.06
N LYS A 8 20.02 -13.49 -9.06
CA LYS A 8 21.01 -12.69 -9.79
C LYS A 8 20.32 -11.53 -10.53
N ASN A 9 20.80 -10.29 -10.32
CA ASN A 9 20.25 -9.06 -10.90
C ASN A 9 18.73 -8.86 -10.68
N PRO A 10 18.26 -8.73 -9.43
CA PRO A 10 16.83 -8.77 -9.09
C PRO A 10 16.01 -7.67 -9.76
N GLN A 11 16.63 -6.54 -10.12
CA GLN A 11 15.96 -5.42 -10.77
C GLN A 11 15.40 -5.75 -12.16
N LYS A 12 16.01 -6.72 -12.88
CA LYS A 12 15.58 -7.12 -14.23
C LYS A 12 14.92 -8.49 -14.25
N SER A 13 15.47 -9.45 -13.51
CA SER A 13 14.97 -10.83 -13.52
C SER A 13 13.58 -10.95 -12.89
N ILE A 14 13.31 -10.27 -11.77
CA ILE A 14 11.99 -10.35 -11.11
C ILE A 14 10.85 -9.90 -12.04
N PRO A 15 10.89 -8.71 -12.69
CA PRO A 15 9.85 -8.30 -13.64
C PRO A 15 9.67 -9.26 -14.81
N ILE A 16 10.78 -9.72 -15.41
CA ILE A 16 10.74 -10.63 -16.57
C ILE A 16 10.10 -11.97 -16.17
N SER A 17 10.45 -12.52 -15.01
CA SER A 17 9.86 -13.75 -14.49
C SER A 17 8.36 -13.61 -14.22
N ILE A 18 7.91 -12.47 -13.66
CA ILE A 18 6.49 -12.20 -13.43
C ILE A 18 5.73 -12.18 -14.77
N VAL A 19 6.21 -11.43 -15.77
CA VAL A 19 5.54 -11.33 -17.07
C VAL A 19 5.52 -12.67 -17.79
N LEU A 20 6.64 -13.40 -17.81
CA LEU A 20 6.74 -14.68 -18.50
C LEU A 20 5.87 -15.76 -17.84
N SER A 21 5.87 -15.83 -16.51
CA SER A 21 5.02 -16.78 -15.78
C SER A 21 3.54 -16.47 -15.97
N LEU A 22 3.15 -15.19 -15.93
CA LEU A 22 1.77 -14.77 -16.16
C LEU A 22 1.32 -15.06 -17.60
N LEU A 23 2.18 -14.83 -18.60
CA LEU A 23 1.89 -15.18 -20.00
C LEU A 23 1.71 -16.69 -20.18
N PHE A 24 2.58 -17.50 -19.59
CA PHE A 24 2.48 -18.95 -19.66
C PHE A 24 1.17 -19.45 -19.02
N VAL A 25 0.86 -18.93 -17.82
CA VAL A 25 -0.39 -19.25 -17.10
C VAL A 25 -1.61 -18.82 -17.91
N PHE A 26 -1.59 -17.64 -18.52
CA PHE A 26 -2.66 -17.16 -19.39
C PHE A 26 -2.91 -18.10 -20.58
N LEU A 27 -1.85 -18.51 -21.29
CA LEU A 27 -1.96 -19.44 -22.41
C LEU A 27 -2.50 -20.80 -21.98
N ALA A 28 -2.06 -21.30 -20.82
CA ALA A 28 -2.55 -22.56 -20.26
C ALA A 28 -4.04 -22.47 -19.89
N TYR A 29 -4.47 -21.43 -19.17
CA TYR A 29 -5.89 -21.25 -18.83
C TYR A 29 -6.77 -21.06 -20.05
N PHE A 30 -6.33 -20.25 -21.02
CA PHE A 30 -7.04 -20.06 -22.29
C PHE A 30 -7.17 -21.38 -23.06
N GLY A 31 -6.08 -22.14 -23.16
CA GLY A 31 -6.06 -23.45 -23.82
C GLY A 31 -6.99 -24.45 -23.15
N VAL A 32 -6.90 -24.59 -21.83
CA VAL A 32 -7.76 -25.51 -21.06
C VAL A 32 -9.23 -25.12 -21.19
N SER A 33 -9.58 -23.83 -21.05
CA SER A 33 -10.95 -23.35 -21.19
C SER A 33 -11.51 -23.60 -22.60
N THR A 34 -10.72 -23.35 -23.63
CA THR A 34 -11.10 -23.59 -25.03
C THR A 34 -11.33 -25.08 -25.30
N VAL A 35 -10.42 -25.95 -24.86
CA VAL A 35 -10.58 -27.40 -25.05
C VAL A 35 -11.80 -27.94 -24.30
N GLN A 36 -11.99 -27.51 -23.05
CA GLN A 36 -13.10 -27.96 -22.22
C GLN A 36 -14.46 -27.59 -22.83
N THR A 37 -14.61 -26.33 -23.26
CA THR A 37 -15.85 -25.84 -23.88
C THR A 37 -16.11 -26.45 -25.26
N LEU A 38 -15.07 -26.91 -25.97
CA LEU A 38 -15.20 -27.63 -27.24
C LEU A 38 -15.60 -29.10 -27.05
N MET A 39 -15.18 -29.73 -25.93
CA MET A 39 -15.51 -31.12 -25.61
C MET A 39 -16.94 -31.28 -25.09
N VAL A 40 -17.39 -30.40 -24.19
CA VAL A 40 -18.71 -30.49 -23.55
C VAL A 40 -19.33 -29.09 -23.50
N PRO A 41 -20.61 -28.94 -23.88
CA PRO A 41 -21.25 -27.64 -23.85
C PRO A 41 -21.39 -27.11 -22.42
N TYR A 42 -21.26 -25.80 -22.25
CA TYR A 42 -21.15 -25.12 -20.95
C TYR A 42 -22.29 -25.40 -19.97
N TYR A 43 -23.48 -25.77 -20.46
CA TYR A 43 -24.66 -26.04 -19.63
C TYR A 43 -24.68 -27.45 -19.00
N LEU A 44 -23.83 -28.38 -19.45
CA LEU A 44 -23.74 -29.75 -18.91
C LEU A 44 -22.59 -29.94 -17.92
N GLN A 45 -21.79 -28.91 -17.69
CA GLN A 45 -20.55 -29.03 -16.94
C GLN A 45 -20.81 -29.00 -15.43
N ASP A 46 -20.20 -29.93 -14.69
CA ASP A 46 -20.30 -29.96 -13.24
C ASP A 46 -19.51 -28.81 -12.59
N ASN A 47 -20.04 -28.25 -11.50
CA ASN A 47 -19.49 -27.06 -10.85
C ASN A 47 -18.24 -27.35 -9.97
N PRO A 48 -18.22 -28.39 -9.09
CA PRO A 48 -17.06 -28.64 -8.22
C PRO A 48 -15.85 -29.27 -8.93
N ALA A 49 -16.04 -30.04 -10.00
CA ALA A 49 -14.95 -30.76 -10.68
C ALA A 49 -15.15 -30.84 -12.21
N PRO A 50 -15.11 -29.70 -12.92
CA PRO A 50 -15.48 -29.65 -14.34
C PRO A 50 -14.54 -30.47 -15.22
N LEU A 51 -13.22 -30.42 -14.96
CA LEU A 51 -12.23 -31.11 -15.79
C LEU A 51 -12.35 -32.64 -15.71
N PRO A 52 -12.30 -33.29 -14.52
CA PRO A 52 -12.50 -34.74 -14.43
C PRO A 52 -13.83 -35.21 -15.00
N TYR A 53 -14.90 -34.44 -14.80
CA TYR A 53 -16.25 -34.75 -15.29
C TYR A 53 -16.32 -34.78 -16.83
N VAL A 54 -15.66 -33.83 -17.51
CA VAL A 54 -15.63 -33.81 -18.98
C VAL A 54 -14.97 -35.06 -19.57
N PHE A 55 -13.88 -35.55 -18.97
CA PHE A 55 -13.23 -36.79 -19.43
C PHE A 55 -14.05 -38.05 -19.12
N GLU A 56 -14.86 -38.02 -18.07
CA GLU A 56 -15.82 -39.08 -17.78
C GLU A 56 -16.95 -39.12 -18.82
N PHE A 57 -17.49 -37.96 -19.17
CA PHE A 57 -18.56 -37.82 -20.16
C PHE A 57 -18.14 -38.32 -21.56
N VAL A 58 -16.89 -38.06 -21.96
CA VAL A 58 -16.33 -38.52 -23.25
C VAL A 58 -15.95 -40.01 -23.21
N GLY A 59 -15.98 -40.66 -22.05
CA GLY A 59 -15.66 -42.08 -21.90
C GLY A 59 -14.16 -42.38 -21.85
N TRP A 60 -13.33 -41.43 -21.40
CA TRP A 60 -11.87 -41.58 -21.24
C TRP A 60 -11.47 -41.65 -19.75
N PRO A 61 -11.70 -42.79 -19.07
CA PRO A 61 -11.51 -42.92 -17.62
C PRO A 61 -10.04 -42.82 -17.19
N VAL A 62 -9.10 -43.20 -18.05
CA VAL A 62 -7.65 -43.08 -17.75
C VAL A 62 -7.26 -41.62 -17.57
N CYS A 63 -7.73 -40.74 -18.45
CA CYS A 63 -7.46 -39.30 -18.38
C CYS A 63 -8.10 -38.67 -17.14
N LYS A 64 -9.31 -39.08 -16.76
CA LYS A 64 -9.97 -38.65 -15.51
C LYS A 64 -9.06 -38.89 -14.29
N TRP A 65 -8.51 -40.08 -14.14
CA TRP A 65 -7.65 -40.42 -13.00
C TRP A 65 -6.34 -39.65 -13.00
N ILE A 66 -5.66 -39.53 -14.14
CA ILE A 66 -4.42 -38.77 -14.28
C ILE A 66 -4.63 -37.31 -13.86
N ILE A 67 -5.69 -36.68 -14.36
CA ILE A 67 -6.00 -35.28 -14.08
C ILE A 67 -6.45 -35.08 -12.63
N SER A 68 -7.22 -36.01 -12.07
CA SER A 68 -7.66 -35.92 -10.67
C SER A 68 -6.48 -36.02 -9.70
N ILE A 69 -5.54 -36.95 -9.94
CA ILE A 69 -4.32 -37.08 -9.14
C ILE A 69 -3.45 -35.83 -9.29
N GLY A 70 -3.29 -35.34 -10.52
CA GLY A 70 -2.54 -34.11 -10.80
C GLY A 70 -3.15 -32.87 -10.11
N ALA A 71 -4.48 -32.74 -10.12
CA ALA A 71 -5.20 -31.67 -9.46
C ALA A 71 -5.03 -31.73 -7.94
N LEU A 72 -5.17 -32.91 -7.33
CA LEU A 72 -4.96 -33.09 -5.88
C LEU A 72 -3.52 -32.76 -5.46
N ALA A 73 -2.52 -33.22 -6.22
CA ALA A 73 -1.12 -32.92 -5.96
C ALA A 73 -0.80 -31.42 -6.15
N GLY A 74 -1.35 -30.80 -7.20
CA GLY A 74 -1.18 -29.38 -7.50
C GLY A 74 -1.82 -28.47 -6.45
N LEU A 75 -3.07 -28.76 -6.05
CA LEU A 75 -3.78 -28.02 -5.00
C LEU A 75 -3.07 -28.14 -3.65
N SER A 76 -2.57 -29.33 -3.31
CA SER A 76 -1.78 -29.55 -2.08
C SER A 76 -0.49 -28.73 -2.08
N THR A 77 0.21 -28.68 -3.22
CA THR A 77 1.45 -27.90 -3.39
C THR A 77 1.17 -26.39 -3.27
N SER A 78 0.10 -25.92 -3.90
CA SER A 78 -0.34 -24.52 -3.82
C SER A 78 -0.69 -24.11 -2.39
N LEU A 79 -1.40 -24.98 -1.65
CA LEU A 79 -1.75 -24.75 -0.24
C LEU A 79 -0.50 -24.60 0.63
N LEU A 80 0.50 -25.47 0.47
CA LEU A 80 1.78 -25.35 1.18
C LEU A 80 2.49 -24.03 0.84
N GLY A 81 2.48 -23.63 -0.43
CA GLY A 81 3.02 -22.35 -0.87
C GLY A 81 2.35 -21.14 -0.21
N ALA A 82 1.03 -21.18 -0.03
CA ALA A 82 0.24 -20.11 0.58
C ALA A 82 0.37 -20.04 2.12
N ILE A 83 0.75 -21.15 2.78
CA ILE A 83 0.92 -21.20 4.24
C ILE A 83 2.17 -20.44 4.71
N PHE A 84 3.21 -20.27 3.87
CA PHE A 84 4.46 -19.61 4.30
C PHE A 84 4.40 -18.08 4.41
N PRO A 85 3.73 -17.33 3.51
CA PRO A 85 3.66 -15.88 3.59
C PRO A 85 2.85 -15.37 4.79
N LEU A 86 1.72 -16.00 5.11
CA LEU A 86 0.77 -15.49 6.10
C LEU A 86 1.37 -15.33 7.52
N PRO A 87 2.08 -16.32 8.10
CA PRO A 87 2.73 -16.16 9.40
C PRO A 87 3.83 -15.11 9.41
N ARG A 88 4.50 -14.88 8.28
CA ARG A 88 5.53 -13.83 8.16
C ARG A 88 4.92 -12.43 8.20
N VAL A 89 3.77 -12.25 7.54
CA VAL A 89 3.01 -10.99 7.62
C VAL A 89 2.52 -10.75 9.04
N LEU A 90 1.95 -11.76 9.69
CA LEU A 90 1.52 -11.67 11.09
C LEU A 90 2.69 -11.40 12.05
N TYR A 91 3.83 -12.04 11.85
CA TYR A 91 5.04 -11.79 12.63
C TYR A 91 5.50 -10.33 12.49
N ALA A 92 5.58 -9.80 11.26
CA ALA A 92 5.98 -8.42 11.01
C ALA A 92 4.99 -7.40 11.61
N MET A 93 3.70 -7.62 11.43
CA MET A 93 2.67 -6.77 12.04
C MET A 93 2.70 -6.82 13.58
N GLY A 94 3.02 -7.99 14.16
CA GLY A 94 3.15 -8.18 15.60
C GLY A 94 4.41 -7.52 16.17
N SER A 95 5.53 -7.57 15.44
CA SER A 95 6.78 -6.91 15.84
C SER A 95 6.66 -5.39 15.82
N ASP A 96 5.88 -4.84 14.89
CA ASP A 96 5.57 -3.41 14.80
C ASP A 96 4.55 -2.95 15.86
N GLY A 97 3.97 -3.90 16.61
CA GLY A 97 2.97 -3.65 17.64
C GLY A 97 1.58 -3.29 17.10
N ILE A 98 1.34 -3.44 15.80
CA ILE A 98 0.05 -3.20 15.13
C ILE A 98 -1.00 -4.24 15.55
N ILE A 99 -0.57 -5.51 15.65
CA ILE A 99 -1.37 -6.60 16.20
C ILE A 99 -0.73 -7.17 17.48
N PHE A 100 -1.40 -8.13 18.12
CA PHE A 100 -0.98 -8.69 19.40
C PHE A 100 0.49 -9.17 19.40
N ARG A 101 1.26 -8.74 20.41
CA ARG A 101 2.72 -9.02 20.50
C ARG A 101 3.05 -10.51 20.63
N PHE A 102 2.11 -11.34 21.08
CA PHE A 102 2.33 -12.78 21.19
C PHE A 102 2.50 -13.48 19.83
N LEU A 103 1.97 -12.91 18.74
CA LEU A 103 2.19 -13.41 17.37
C LEU A 103 3.63 -13.18 16.89
N ALA A 104 4.35 -12.23 17.49
CA ALA A 104 5.74 -11.95 17.16
C ALA A 104 6.75 -12.86 17.88
N LYS A 105 6.29 -13.79 18.73
CA LYS A 105 7.20 -14.68 19.48
C LYS A 105 7.76 -15.77 18.56
N VAL A 106 9.08 -15.79 18.41
CA VAL A 106 9.80 -16.79 17.62
C VAL A 106 10.24 -17.96 18.50
N HIS A 107 10.15 -19.19 17.99
CA HIS A 107 10.60 -20.37 18.72
C HIS A 107 12.14 -20.43 18.80
N PRO A 108 12.75 -20.69 19.98
CA PRO A 108 14.22 -20.59 20.16
C PRO A 108 15.03 -21.60 19.34
N ARG A 109 14.49 -22.81 19.10
CA ARG A 109 15.20 -23.88 18.37
C ARG A 109 14.98 -23.86 16.85
N PHE A 110 13.80 -23.42 16.42
CA PHE A 110 13.37 -23.52 15.00
C PHE A 110 13.37 -22.18 14.28
N GLN A 111 13.51 -21.07 15.01
CA GLN A 111 13.52 -19.71 14.48
C GLN A 111 12.31 -19.36 13.60
N THR A 112 11.18 -20.05 13.80
CA THR A 112 9.92 -19.83 13.08
C THR A 112 8.82 -19.28 14.01
N PRO A 113 7.89 -18.46 13.48
CA PRO A 113 6.78 -17.92 14.26
C PRO A 113 5.67 -18.97 14.43
N LEU A 114 5.93 -20.00 15.26
CA LEU A 114 5.05 -21.17 15.44
C LEU A 114 3.62 -20.77 15.86
N ILE A 115 3.50 -19.81 16.79
CA ILE A 115 2.19 -19.37 17.30
C ILE A 115 1.38 -18.69 16.19
N ALA A 116 2.03 -17.83 15.39
CA ALA A 116 1.37 -17.17 14.26
C ALA A 116 0.86 -18.20 13.25
N THR A 117 1.67 -19.21 12.90
CA THR A 117 1.27 -20.29 11.99
C THR A 117 0.10 -21.11 12.54
N ALA A 118 0.14 -21.47 13.83
CA ALA A 118 -0.92 -22.25 14.45
C ALA A 118 -2.24 -21.47 14.49
N VAL A 119 -2.21 -20.21 14.95
CA VAL A 119 -3.41 -19.35 15.02
C VAL A 119 -3.98 -19.09 13.63
N SER A 120 -3.14 -18.76 12.63
CA SER A 120 -3.62 -18.52 11.28
C SER A 120 -4.17 -19.78 10.61
N GLY A 121 -3.57 -20.95 10.88
CA GLY A 121 -4.02 -22.23 10.34
C GLY A 121 -5.35 -22.68 10.93
N VAL A 122 -5.53 -22.57 12.25
CA VAL A 122 -6.81 -22.85 12.92
C VAL A 122 -7.90 -21.91 12.41
N PHE A 123 -7.58 -20.62 12.26
CA PHE A 123 -8.51 -19.64 11.71
C PHE A 123 -8.89 -19.95 10.26
N ALA A 124 -7.93 -20.27 9.40
CA ALA A 124 -8.20 -20.66 8.02
C ALA A 124 -9.03 -21.95 7.93
N GLY A 125 -8.76 -22.93 8.79
CA GLY A 125 -9.54 -24.16 8.89
C GLY A 125 -10.98 -23.91 9.34
N ALA A 126 -11.19 -23.05 10.35
CA ALA A 126 -12.52 -22.64 10.78
C ALA A 126 -13.28 -21.94 9.65
N MET A 127 -12.63 -21.02 8.93
CA MET A 127 -13.23 -20.34 7.77
C MET A 127 -13.61 -21.31 6.65
N ALA A 128 -12.77 -22.32 6.37
CA ALA A 128 -13.06 -23.35 5.37
C ALA A 128 -14.23 -24.27 5.77
N MET A 129 -14.50 -24.43 7.06
CA MET A 129 -15.67 -25.20 7.55
C MET A 129 -16.96 -24.38 7.57
N MET A 130 -16.87 -23.07 7.79
CA MET A 130 -18.06 -22.20 7.97
C MET A 130 -18.67 -21.68 6.67
N PHE A 131 -17.90 -21.60 5.59
CA PHE A 131 -18.28 -20.88 4.38
C PHE A 131 -18.06 -21.74 3.12
N ASN A 132 -18.92 -21.55 2.12
CA ASN A 132 -18.81 -22.24 0.84
C ASN A 132 -17.64 -21.71 -0.01
N VAL A 133 -17.11 -22.55 -0.91
CA VAL A 133 -15.94 -22.19 -1.74
C VAL A 133 -16.17 -20.95 -2.60
N HIS A 134 -17.39 -20.78 -3.14
CA HIS A 134 -17.76 -19.60 -3.94
C HIS A 134 -17.72 -18.32 -3.10
N GLU A 135 -18.19 -18.38 -1.87
CA GLU A 135 -18.22 -17.23 -0.97
C GLU A 135 -16.82 -16.83 -0.52
N LEU A 136 -15.96 -17.82 -0.23
CA LEU A 136 -14.54 -17.61 0.06
C LEU A 136 -13.83 -16.97 -1.14
N ALA A 137 -14.10 -17.45 -2.34
CA ALA A 137 -13.48 -16.95 -3.56
C ALA A 137 -13.87 -15.49 -3.83
N ASP A 138 -15.14 -15.12 -3.62
CA ASP A 138 -15.61 -13.74 -3.75
C ASP A 138 -14.96 -12.81 -2.71
N MET A 139 -14.85 -13.27 -1.45
CA MET A 139 -14.15 -12.52 -0.39
C MET A 139 -12.65 -12.33 -0.66
N MET A 140 -11.99 -13.36 -1.17
CA MET A 140 -10.58 -13.27 -1.56
C MET A 140 -10.41 -12.29 -2.74
N SER A 141 -11.33 -12.36 -3.72
CA SER A 141 -11.30 -11.51 -4.91
C SER A 141 -11.45 -10.03 -4.54
N ILE A 142 -12.45 -9.67 -3.71
CA ILE A 142 -12.59 -8.27 -3.27
C ILE A 142 -11.35 -7.76 -2.51
N GLY A 143 -10.76 -8.59 -1.65
CA GLY A 143 -9.55 -8.22 -0.91
C GLY A 143 -8.33 -8.01 -1.81
N THR A 144 -8.13 -8.89 -2.81
CA THR A 144 -7.03 -8.78 -3.78
C THR A 144 -7.21 -7.60 -4.74
N LEU A 145 -8.43 -7.34 -5.22
CA LEU A 145 -8.75 -6.19 -6.06
C LEU A 145 -8.49 -4.87 -5.31
N LEU A 146 -8.91 -4.77 -4.05
CA LEU A 146 -8.62 -3.62 -3.19
C LEU A 146 -7.11 -3.42 -2.98
N ALA A 147 -6.37 -4.49 -2.71
CA ALA A 147 -4.92 -4.42 -2.55
C ALA A 147 -4.22 -3.93 -3.82
N TYR A 148 -4.63 -4.43 -5.00
CA TYR A 148 -4.07 -3.99 -6.29
C TYR A 148 -4.41 -2.53 -6.60
N SER A 149 -5.63 -2.08 -6.32
CA SER A 149 -6.00 -0.67 -6.44
C SER A 149 -5.18 0.22 -5.51
N LEU A 150 -5.00 -0.18 -4.25
CA LEU A 150 -4.18 0.54 -3.28
C LEU A 150 -2.72 0.63 -3.73
N VAL A 151 -2.15 -0.47 -4.23
CA VAL A 151 -0.77 -0.49 -4.76
C VAL A 151 -0.64 0.42 -5.98
N ALA A 152 -1.60 0.38 -6.92
CA ALA A 152 -1.59 1.24 -8.11
C ALA A 152 -1.67 2.74 -7.76
N ILE A 153 -2.53 3.11 -6.82
CA ILE A 153 -2.63 4.48 -6.29
C ILE A 153 -1.33 4.86 -5.57
N SER A 154 -0.79 3.98 -4.73
CA SER A 154 0.44 4.24 -3.95
C SER A 154 1.66 4.45 -4.85
N VAL A 155 1.81 3.65 -5.90
CA VAL A 155 2.89 3.82 -6.88
C VAL A 155 2.75 5.15 -7.64
N THR A 156 1.52 5.54 -7.98
CA THR A 156 1.26 6.85 -8.61
C THR A 156 1.63 7.97 -7.64
N ILE A 157 1.15 7.95 -6.39
CA ILE A 157 1.48 8.95 -5.36
C ILE A 157 2.99 9.04 -5.13
N LEU A 158 3.70 7.91 -5.04
CA LEU A 158 5.13 7.88 -4.80
C LEU A 158 5.95 8.51 -5.93
N ARG A 159 5.43 8.51 -7.17
CA ARG A 159 6.12 9.12 -8.33
C ARG A 159 6.04 10.65 -8.35
N TYR A 160 5.01 11.23 -7.72
CA TYR A 160 4.77 12.68 -7.66
C TYR A 160 5.03 13.29 -6.26
N ARG A 161 5.42 12.48 -5.28
CA ARG A 161 5.87 12.96 -3.97
C ARG A 161 7.31 13.48 -4.06
N CYS A 162 7.55 14.66 -3.50
CA CYS A 162 8.90 15.12 -3.19
C CYS A 162 9.35 14.44 -1.89
N THR A 163 10.54 13.83 -1.86
CA THR A 163 11.07 13.18 -0.65
C THR A 163 11.80 14.20 0.24
N ASP A 164 11.55 14.20 1.56
CA ASP A 164 12.10 15.17 2.52
C ASP A 164 13.65 15.29 2.50
N SER A 165 14.35 14.21 2.12
CA SER A 165 15.82 14.20 1.93
C SER A 165 16.31 15.15 0.82
N GLN A 166 15.45 15.54 -0.12
CA GLN A 166 15.75 16.47 -1.20
C GLN A 166 15.56 17.94 -0.76
N GLU A 167 14.61 18.21 0.15
CA GLU A 167 14.34 19.56 0.67
C GLU A 167 15.57 20.11 1.42
N SER A 168 16.25 19.25 2.19
CA SER A 168 17.50 19.60 2.87
C SER A 168 18.66 19.82 1.88
N SER A 169 18.77 19.01 0.81
CA SER A 169 19.79 19.19 -0.23
C SER A 169 19.56 20.44 -1.10
N GLN A 170 18.31 20.79 -1.42
CA GLN A 170 17.95 22.00 -2.15
C GLN A 170 18.14 23.25 -1.29
N LYS A 171 17.72 23.25 -0.01
CA LYS A 171 18.00 24.36 0.92
C LYS A 171 19.51 24.53 1.15
N SER A 172 20.27 23.44 1.22
CA SER A 172 21.73 23.48 1.36
C SER A 172 22.43 24.00 0.09
N LYS A 173 22.00 23.59 -1.11
CA LYS A 173 22.49 24.12 -2.38
C LYS A 173 22.14 25.59 -2.59
N ALA A 174 20.90 26.00 -2.28
CA ALA A 174 20.47 27.40 -2.35
C ALA A 174 21.24 28.29 -1.36
N ARG A 175 21.59 27.74 -0.19
CA ARG A 175 22.43 28.45 0.79
C ARG A 175 23.89 28.55 0.35
N TYR A 176 24.44 27.52 -0.29
CA TYR A 176 25.79 27.56 -0.86
C TYR A 176 25.90 28.48 -2.09
N SER A 177 24.91 28.48 -2.98
CA SER A 177 24.90 29.37 -4.16
C SER A 177 24.73 30.85 -3.79
N SER A 178 24.11 31.15 -2.65
CA SER A 178 24.05 32.52 -2.10
C SER A 178 25.39 33.01 -1.51
N ILE A 179 26.30 32.09 -1.15
CA ILE A 179 27.63 32.41 -0.58
C ILE A 179 28.69 32.51 -1.68
N SER A 180 28.49 31.81 -2.79
CA SER A 180 29.42 31.81 -3.93
C SER A 180 28.68 32.06 -5.24
N GLN A 181 28.60 33.32 -5.70
CA GLN A 181 29.18 33.77 -6.99
C GLN A 181 28.72 35.16 -7.48
N SER A 182 29.62 35.77 -8.28
CA SER A 182 29.50 36.95 -9.14
C SER A 182 28.35 36.86 -10.18
N PRO A 183 27.74 37.98 -10.62
CA PRO A 183 26.39 38.02 -11.21
C PRO A 183 26.21 37.37 -12.60
N GLU A 184 27.28 37.16 -13.38
CA GLU A 184 27.15 36.91 -14.83
C GLU A 184 26.91 35.46 -15.24
N LYS A 185 27.21 34.47 -14.37
CA LYS A 185 26.98 33.03 -14.67
C LYS A 185 25.66 32.47 -14.14
N GLN A 186 24.97 33.21 -13.26
CA GLN A 186 23.71 32.76 -12.65
C GLN A 186 22.50 32.86 -13.59
N ALA A 187 22.54 33.65 -14.66
CA ALA A 187 21.38 33.82 -15.54
C ALA A 187 21.10 32.58 -16.42
N ASN A 188 22.14 31.91 -16.93
CA ASN A 188 21.97 30.83 -17.91
C ASN A 188 21.85 29.42 -17.32
N GLU A 189 22.34 29.17 -16.09
CA GLU A 189 22.18 27.87 -15.41
C GLU A 189 20.88 27.77 -14.58
N ASN A 190 20.36 28.88 -14.07
CA ASN A 190 19.16 28.88 -13.23
C ASN A 190 17.85 28.77 -14.03
N GLU A 191 17.84 29.14 -15.31
CA GLU A 191 16.62 29.11 -16.14
C GLU A 191 16.23 27.67 -16.56
N ASN A 192 17.19 26.75 -16.63
CA ASN A 192 16.95 25.36 -17.05
C ASN A 192 16.84 24.36 -15.88
N ASP A 193 17.42 24.62 -14.70
CA ASP A 193 17.39 23.67 -13.56
C ASP A 193 16.13 23.80 -12.66
N GLY A 194 15.32 24.85 -12.87
CA GLY A 194 14.11 25.15 -12.09
C GLY A 194 12.83 24.43 -12.52
N LEU A 195 12.79 23.85 -13.73
CA LEU A 195 11.58 23.21 -14.28
C LEU A 195 11.50 21.68 -14.09
N GLU A 196 12.62 21.01 -13.77
CA GLU A 196 12.67 19.54 -13.77
C GLU A 196 12.40 18.88 -12.41
N LYS A 197 12.42 19.63 -11.31
CA LYS A 197 12.32 19.04 -9.94
C LYS A 197 10.97 19.36 -9.28
N PRO A 198 10.33 18.37 -8.63
CA PRO A 198 9.04 18.59 -7.98
C PRO A 198 9.18 19.48 -6.74
N THR A 199 8.58 20.67 -6.79
CA THR A 199 8.43 21.56 -5.64
C THR A 199 7.32 21.08 -4.70
N VAL A 200 7.36 21.44 -3.41
CA VAL A 200 6.35 21.08 -2.39
C VAL A 200 4.91 21.43 -2.82
N LEU A 201 4.73 22.55 -3.53
CA LEU A 201 3.43 22.94 -4.09
C LEU A 201 2.96 21.99 -5.19
N THR A 202 3.84 21.62 -6.12
CA THR A 202 3.56 20.64 -7.17
C THR A 202 3.18 19.30 -6.59
N SER A 203 3.85 18.86 -5.52
CA SER A 203 3.54 17.60 -4.84
C SER A 203 2.13 17.61 -4.20
N LYS A 204 1.75 18.72 -3.53
CA LYS A 204 0.40 18.89 -2.97
C LYS A 204 -0.67 18.88 -4.06
N ILE A 205 -0.44 19.60 -5.17
CA ILE A 205 -1.38 19.63 -6.30
C ILE A 205 -1.50 18.23 -6.92
N SER A 206 -0.40 17.53 -7.12
CA SER A 206 -0.39 16.16 -7.67
C SER A 206 -1.18 15.20 -6.78
N PHE A 207 -1.04 15.31 -5.46
CA PHE A 207 -1.77 14.47 -4.51
C PHE A 207 -3.29 14.68 -4.62
N TRP A 208 -3.76 15.93 -4.62
CA TRP A 208 -5.17 16.25 -4.82
C TRP A 208 -5.67 15.81 -6.20
N LEU A 209 -4.87 16.00 -7.25
CA LEU A 209 -5.24 15.60 -8.61
C LEU A 209 -5.38 14.09 -8.76
N ILE A 210 -4.50 13.30 -8.14
CA ILE A 210 -4.61 11.83 -8.08
C ILE A 210 -5.87 11.43 -7.32
N GLY A 211 -6.16 12.07 -6.18
CA GLY A 211 -7.38 11.84 -5.41
C GLY A 211 -8.65 12.12 -6.22
N ILE A 212 -8.70 13.26 -6.92
CA ILE A 212 -9.81 13.63 -7.81
C ILE A 212 -9.95 12.62 -8.95
N THR A 213 -8.85 12.23 -9.59
CA THR A 213 -8.89 11.25 -10.69
C THR A 213 -9.40 9.90 -10.20
N SER A 214 -8.97 9.45 -9.00
CA SER A 214 -9.48 8.22 -8.38
C SER A 214 -10.98 8.33 -8.08
N LEU A 215 -11.46 9.47 -7.58
CA LEU A 215 -12.88 9.69 -7.31
C LEU A 215 -13.72 9.70 -8.60
N LEU A 216 -13.22 10.32 -9.68
CA LEU A 216 -13.88 10.32 -10.98
C LEU A 216 -13.97 8.90 -11.58
N VAL A 217 -12.93 8.08 -11.40
CA VAL A 217 -12.95 6.66 -11.78
C VAL A 217 -14.03 5.91 -11.01
N LEU A 218 -14.11 6.08 -9.68
CA LEU A 218 -15.17 5.48 -8.88
C LEU A 218 -16.57 5.91 -9.35
N ALA A 219 -16.74 7.19 -9.71
CA ALA A 219 -18.00 7.71 -10.21
C ALA A 219 -18.37 7.13 -11.59
N MET A 220 -17.38 6.99 -12.49
CA MET A 220 -17.54 6.33 -13.78
C MET A 220 -18.01 4.88 -13.60
N ASP A 221 -17.34 4.13 -12.73
CA ASP A 221 -17.65 2.72 -12.48
C ASP A 221 -19.02 2.55 -11.80
N ALA A 222 -19.36 3.44 -10.86
CA ALA A 222 -20.68 3.46 -10.23
C ALA A 222 -21.78 3.76 -11.24
N GLN A 223 -21.56 4.72 -12.16
CA GLN A 223 -22.50 5.02 -13.24
C GLN A 223 -22.67 3.81 -14.16
N LEU A 224 -21.57 3.11 -14.49
CA LEU A 224 -21.58 1.93 -15.35
C LEU A 224 -22.30 0.73 -14.70
N ALA A 225 -22.21 0.60 -13.38
CA ALA A 225 -22.84 -0.48 -12.61
C ALA A 225 -24.31 -0.21 -12.24
N LEU A 226 -24.69 1.04 -11.94
CA LEU A 226 -26.05 1.38 -11.51
C LEU A 226 -27.00 1.66 -12.68
N ASN A 227 -26.50 2.18 -13.80
CA ASN A 227 -27.32 2.56 -14.97
C ASN A 227 -27.20 1.56 -16.12
N GLU A 228 -27.10 0.25 -15.83
CA GLU A 228 -26.99 -0.78 -16.86
C GLU A 228 -28.17 -0.78 -17.83
N GLU A 229 -29.39 -0.59 -17.31
CA GLU A 229 -30.61 -0.52 -18.11
C GLU A 229 -30.63 0.70 -19.04
N GLY A 230 -30.23 1.87 -18.52
CA GLY A 230 -30.17 3.11 -19.31
C GLY A 230 -29.10 3.07 -20.42
N LEU A 231 -27.96 2.41 -20.16
CA LEU A 231 -26.94 2.18 -21.19
C LEU A 231 -27.43 1.19 -22.26
N LYS A 232 -28.14 0.13 -21.85
CA LYS A 232 -28.69 -0.87 -22.78
C LYS A 232 -29.78 -0.29 -23.66
N ASN A 233 -30.60 0.60 -23.11
CA ASN A 233 -31.66 1.31 -23.84
C ASN A 233 -31.13 2.48 -24.69
N LYS A 234 -29.82 2.75 -24.64
CA LYS A 234 -29.14 3.86 -25.33
C LYS A 234 -29.71 5.24 -24.97
N ASP A 235 -30.07 5.43 -23.70
CA ASP A 235 -30.56 6.71 -23.22
C ASP A 235 -29.49 7.78 -23.40
N PHE A 236 -29.82 8.84 -24.12
CA PHE A 236 -28.88 9.91 -24.48
C PHE A 236 -28.24 10.56 -23.24
N ILE A 237 -29.01 10.74 -22.16
CA ILE A 237 -28.54 11.37 -20.92
C ILE A 237 -27.43 10.54 -20.27
N SER A 238 -27.63 9.23 -20.15
CA SER A 238 -26.67 8.31 -19.55
C SER A 238 -25.38 8.23 -20.37
N ILE A 239 -25.48 8.25 -21.70
CA ILE A 239 -24.32 8.25 -22.59
C ILE A 239 -23.55 9.57 -22.48
N ILE A 240 -24.24 10.72 -22.52
CA ILE A 240 -23.60 12.04 -22.39
C ILE A 240 -22.88 12.16 -21.05
N CYS A 241 -23.54 11.76 -19.96
CA CYS A 241 -22.93 11.78 -18.63
C CYS A 241 -21.65 10.93 -18.58
N LEU A 242 -21.66 9.73 -19.18
CA LEU A 242 -20.49 8.84 -19.22
C LEU A 242 -19.34 9.45 -20.03
N VAL A 243 -19.64 10.02 -21.19
CA VAL A 243 -18.63 10.69 -22.04
C VAL A 243 -18.01 11.88 -21.32
N VAL A 244 -18.81 12.67 -20.61
CA VAL A 244 -18.32 13.83 -19.83
C VAL A 244 -17.38 13.36 -18.72
N VAL A 245 -17.74 12.31 -17.97
CA VAL A 245 -16.88 11.77 -16.90
C VAL A 245 -15.57 11.23 -17.47
N ILE A 246 -15.60 10.49 -18.59
CA ILE A 246 -14.39 10.01 -19.26
C ILE A 246 -13.51 11.17 -19.73
N ALA A 247 -14.11 12.22 -20.31
CA ALA A 247 -13.38 13.40 -20.74
C ALA A 247 -12.70 14.12 -19.57
N LEU A 248 -13.37 14.21 -18.41
CA LEU A 248 -12.79 14.77 -17.18
C LEU A 248 -11.64 13.93 -16.65
N ILE A 249 -11.76 12.59 -16.66
CA ILE A 249 -10.67 11.67 -16.28
C ILE A 249 -9.47 11.89 -17.20
N MET A 250 -9.68 11.93 -18.52
CA MET A 250 -8.63 12.17 -19.49
C MET A 250 -7.98 13.54 -19.31
N LEU A 251 -8.75 14.58 -19.01
CA LEU A 251 -8.23 15.92 -18.69
C LEU A 251 -7.35 15.88 -17.44
N CYS A 252 -7.80 15.24 -16.35
CA CYS A 252 -7.01 15.11 -15.13
C CYS A 252 -5.72 14.31 -15.36
N LEU A 253 -5.76 13.24 -16.18
CA LEU A 253 -4.58 12.47 -16.55
C LEU A 253 -3.59 13.30 -17.37
N LEU A 254 -4.07 14.09 -18.34
CA LEU A 254 -3.24 15.02 -19.11
C LEU A 254 -2.61 16.09 -18.22
N MET A 255 -3.34 16.63 -17.25
CA MET A 255 -2.80 17.56 -16.25
C MET A 255 -1.71 16.89 -15.41
N LEU A 256 -1.92 15.64 -14.99
CA LEU A 256 -0.96 14.86 -14.20
C LEU A 256 0.30 14.49 -15.01
N GLN A 257 0.17 14.33 -16.34
CA GLN A 257 1.33 14.16 -17.23
C GLN A 257 2.18 15.42 -17.34
N ARG A 258 1.56 16.61 -17.28
CA ARG A 258 2.28 17.88 -17.37
C ARG A 258 3.01 18.23 -16.08
N GLN A 259 2.73 17.55 -14.97
CA GLN A 259 3.45 17.77 -13.73
C GLN A 259 4.85 17.12 -13.76
N PRO A 260 5.90 17.85 -13.32
CA PRO A 260 7.25 17.29 -13.27
C PRO A 260 7.28 16.10 -12.32
N SER A 261 7.65 14.95 -12.86
CA SER A 261 7.73 13.68 -12.13
C SER A 261 9.16 13.46 -11.64
N GLU A 262 9.31 12.97 -10.40
CA GLU A 262 10.65 12.60 -9.93
C GLU A 262 11.13 11.35 -10.68
N ASN A 263 12.33 11.41 -11.26
CA ASN A 263 13.07 10.21 -11.67
C ASN A 263 13.64 9.50 -10.43
N ALA A 264 12.78 9.23 -9.44
CA ALA A 264 13.15 8.38 -8.31
C ALA A 264 13.66 7.05 -8.89
N LYS A 265 14.83 6.59 -8.41
CA LYS A 265 15.37 5.26 -8.74
C LYS A 265 14.50 4.19 -8.06
N LEU A 266 13.23 4.11 -8.44
CA LEU A 266 12.34 3.04 -8.02
C LEU A 266 12.92 1.74 -8.56
N SER A 267 13.02 0.74 -7.68
CA SER A 267 13.51 -0.60 -8.05
C SER A 267 12.64 -1.28 -9.10
N PHE A 268 11.44 -0.75 -9.36
CA PHE A 268 10.48 -1.21 -10.35
C PHE A 268 9.91 0.01 -11.09
N LYS A 269 10.13 0.09 -12.41
CA LYS A 269 9.59 1.15 -13.26
C LYS A 269 8.41 0.59 -14.05
N VAL A 270 7.22 1.15 -13.83
CA VAL A 270 6.05 0.90 -14.67
C VAL A 270 6.16 1.80 -15.91
N PRO A 271 6.12 1.26 -17.15
CA PRO A 271 6.03 2.09 -18.36
C PRO A 271 4.67 2.80 -18.40
N LEU A 272 4.58 4.02 -18.97
CA LEU A 272 3.33 4.78 -19.12
C LEU A 272 2.56 5.11 -17.81
N VAL A 273 3.25 5.48 -16.72
CA VAL A 273 2.58 6.19 -15.60
C VAL A 273 2.27 7.62 -16.08
N PRO A 274 1.06 8.17 -15.85
CA PRO A 274 0.00 7.72 -14.94
C PRO A 274 -1.11 6.83 -15.53
N TYR A 275 -1.11 6.56 -16.84
CA TYR A 275 -2.21 5.85 -17.50
C TYR A 275 -2.39 4.40 -17.04
N ILE A 276 -1.31 3.60 -16.98
CA ILE A 276 -1.42 2.17 -16.63
C ILE A 276 -1.97 1.95 -15.22
N PRO A 277 -1.46 2.61 -14.16
CA PRO A 277 -2.02 2.46 -12.81
C PRO A 277 -3.49 2.87 -12.73
N MET A 278 -3.88 3.96 -13.39
CA MET A 278 -5.27 4.45 -13.33
C MET A 278 -6.24 3.55 -14.10
N LEU A 279 -5.81 2.96 -15.22
CA LEU A 279 -6.56 1.91 -15.91
C LEU A 279 -6.75 0.67 -15.02
N SER A 280 -5.69 0.27 -14.28
CA SER A 280 -5.79 -0.84 -13.33
C SER A 280 -6.79 -0.55 -12.21
N VAL A 281 -6.82 0.67 -11.67
CA VAL A 281 -7.81 1.07 -10.65
C VAL A 281 -9.22 1.01 -11.21
N ALA A 282 -9.46 1.50 -12.43
CA ALA A 282 -10.77 1.44 -13.08
C ALA A 282 -11.25 0.00 -13.28
N ILE A 283 -10.41 -0.87 -13.86
CA ILE A 283 -10.79 -2.29 -14.07
C ILE A 283 -11.08 -2.99 -12.74
N ASN A 284 -10.22 -2.80 -11.73
CA ASN A 284 -10.39 -3.46 -10.44
C ASN A 284 -11.65 -2.97 -9.73
N THR A 285 -11.92 -1.67 -9.76
CA THR A 285 -13.09 -1.08 -9.12
C THR A 285 -14.37 -1.49 -9.83
N TYR A 286 -14.40 -1.47 -11.16
CA TYR A 286 -15.53 -1.98 -11.93
C TYR A 286 -15.85 -3.45 -11.60
N LEU A 287 -14.82 -4.30 -11.51
CA LEU A 287 -15.01 -5.69 -11.08
C LEU A 287 -15.58 -5.76 -9.67
N MET A 288 -15.13 -4.92 -8.74
CA MET A 288 -15.69 -4.87 -7.38
C MET A 288 -17.17 -4.48 -7.34
N PHE A 289 -17.65 -3.61 -8.23
CA PHE A 289 -19.06 -3.25 -8.33
C PHE A 289 -19.95 -4.39 -8.88
N LYS A 290 -19.36 -5.32 -9.65
CA LYS A 290 -20.07 -6.50 -10.18
C LYS A 290 -20.22 -7.62 -9.15
N LEU A 291 -19.58 -7.54 -7.98
CA LEU A 291 -19.75 -8.53 -6.92
C LEU A 291 -21.06 -8.34 -6.17
N SER A 292 -21.57 -9.44 -5.60
CA SER A 292 -22.84 -9.44 -4.86
C SER A 292 -22.80 -8.53 -3.62
N VAL A 293 -23.97 -7.99 -3.25
CA VAL A 293 -24.12 -7.17 -2.04
C VAL A 293 -23.78 -7.97 -0.77
N LEU A 294 -24.04 -9.27 -0.75
CA LEU A 294 -23.69 -10.16 0.36
C LEU A 294 -22.17 -10.20 0.57
N THR A 295 -21.38 -10.22 -0.50
CA THR A 295 -19.92 -10.19 -0.43
C THR A 295 -19.43 -8.89 0.22
N TRP A 296 -20.02 -7.75 -0.16
CA TRP A 296 -19.69 -6.45 0.43
C TRP A 296 -20.02 -6.36 1.91
N GLN A 297 -21.16 -6.91 2.34
CA GLN A 297 -21.51 -6.99 3.75
C GLN A 297 -20.49 -7.81 4.55
N ARG A 298 -20.16 -9.01 4.06
CA ARG A 298 -19.17 -9.89 4.70
C ARG A 298 -17.80 -9.24 4.80
N PHE A 299 -17.32 -8.65 3.70
CA PHE A 299 -16.07 -7.90 3.68
C PHE A 299 -16.10 -6.73 4.67
N GLY A 300 -17.21 -5.98 4.71
CA GLY A 300 -17.42 -4.87 5.66
C GLY A 300 -17.34 -5.31 7.13
N VAL A 301 -17.95 -6.46 7.47
CA VAL A 301 -17.85 -7.03 8.83
C VAL A 301 -16.41 -7.39 9.17
N TRP A 302 -15.68 -8.06 8.27
CA TRP A 302 -14.27 -8.40 8.49
C TRP A 302 -13.36 -7.17 8.62
N MET A 303 -13.60 -6.15 7.80
CA MET A 303 -12.91 -4.86 7.92
C MET A 303 -13.21 -4.18 9.25
N ALA A 304 -14.47 -4.19 9.71
CA ALA A 304 -14.85 -3.63 11.01
C ALA A 304 -14.14 -4.35 12.17
N ILE A 305 -14.05 -5.68 12.12
CA ILE A 305 -13.28 -6.48 13.11
C ILE A 305 -11.80 -6.08 13.06
N GLY A 306 -11.20 -6.01 11.87
CA GLY A 306 -9.80 -5.61 11.70
C GLY A 306 -9.52 -4.20 12.24
N PHE A 307 -10.39 -3.25 11.94
CA PHE A 307 -10.30 -1.90 12.47
C PHE A 307 -10.50 -1.87 13.99
N ALA A 308 -11.45 -2.62 14.54
CA ALA A 308 -11.62 -2.72 15.98
C ALA A 308 -10.32 -3.17 16.67
N VAL A 309 -9.67 -4.23 16.17
CA VAL A 309 -8.37 -4.68 16.68
C VAL A 309 -7.31 -3.58 16.56
N TYR A 310 -7.26 -2.88 15.43
CA TYR A 310 -6.32 -1.78 15.22
C TYR A 310 -6.54 -0.61 16.19
N PHE A 311 -7.79 -0.14 16.36
CA PHE A 311 -8.11 1.00 17.21
C PHE A 311 -7.96 0.67 18.70
N PHE A 312 -8.40 -0.52 19.13
CA PHE A 312 -8.37 -0.91 20.55
C PHE A 312 -7.03 -1.48 21.02
N TYR A 313 -6.16 -1.94 20.12
CA TYR A 313 -4.87 -2.49 20.51
C TYR A 313 -3.71 -1.82 19.77
N GLY A 314 -3.77 -1.76 18.44
CA GLY A 314 -2.69 -1.24 17.59
C GLY A 314 -2.31 0.21 17.90
N LEU A 315 -3.29 1.11 18.07
CA LEU A 315 -3.03 2.53 18.37
C LEU A 315 -2.32 2.78 19.70
N TRP A 316 -2.60 1.98 20.73
CA TRP A 316 -1.98 2.14 22.05
C TRP A 316 -0.61 1.47 22.14
N ASN A 317 -0.35 0.44 21.34
CA ASN A 317 0.80 -0.44 21.51
C ASN A 317 1.83 -0.39 20.35
N SER A 318 1.57 0.39 19.30
CA SER A 318 2.48 0.57 18.16
C SER A 318 3.82 1.14 18.60
N SER A 319 4.91 0.49 18.17
CA SER A 319 6.28 0.86 18.52
C SER A 319 6.75 2.17 17.86
N GLU A 320 6.12 2.58 16.76
CA GLU A 320 6.49 3.82 16.05
C GLU A 320 6.20 5.07 16.89
N ARG A 321 5.12 5.05 17.69
CA ARG A 321 4.83 6.12 18.66
C ARG A 321 5.93 6.25 19.70
N TYR A 322 6.54 5.14 20.12
CA TYR A 322 7.64 5.14 21.09
C TYR A 322 8.98 5.61 20.48
N LYS A 323 9.28 5.21 19.23
CA LYS A 323 10.48 5.69 18.51
C LYS A 323 10.45 7.19 18.28
N GLN A 324 9.30 7.74 17.90
CA GLN A 324 9.14 9.18 17.71
C GLN A 324 9.32 9.93 19.04
N PHE A 325 8.77 9.42 20.14
CA PHE A 325 8.93 10.02 21.47
C PHE A 325 10.38 9.97 21.98
N ASN A 326 11.08 8.85 21.78
CA ASN A 326 12.50 8.71 22.15
C ASN A 326 13.43 9.54 21.25
N GLY A 327 13.14 9.63 19.95
CA GLY A 327 13.87 10.50 19.04
C GLY A 327 13.72 11.97 19.41
N ILE A 328 12.51 12.41 19.76
CA ILE A 328 12.24 13.73 20.30
C ILE A 328 13.01 13.96 21.62
N LYS A 329 13.00 12.98 22.53
CA LYS A 329 13.75 13.06 23.81
C LYS A 329 15.26 13.15 23.59
N ALA A 330 15.81 12.41 22.62
CA ALA A 330 17.21 12.44 22.25
C ALA A 330 17.61 13.79 21.62
N VAL A 331 16.74 14.39 20.80
CA VAL A 331 16.93 15.75 20.26
C VAL A 331 16.96 16.78 21.40
N PHE A 332 16.02 16.72 22.35
CA PHE A 332 16.00 17.62 23.50
C PHE A 332 17.22 17.45 24.43
N THR A 333 17.80 16.25 24.54
CA THR A 333 19.05 16.05 25.31
C THR A 333 20.29 16.57 24.59
N VAL A 334 20.27 16.68 23.26
CA VAL A 334 21.39 17.24 22.49
C VAL A 334 21.42 18.77 22.57
N ASP A 335 20.25 19.42 22.65
CA ASP A 335 20.16 20.89 22.79
C ASP A 335 20.33 21.39 24.24
N GLY A 336 20.44 20.48 25.22
CA GLY A 336 20.50 20.79 26.64
C GLY A 336 21.61 20.06 27.39
N GLY A 337 22.87 20.27 27.00
CA GLY A 337 24.05 19.92 27.80
C GLY A 337 24.40 18.43 27.91
N ASP A 338 25.64 18.12 27.51
CA ASP A 338 26.40 16.88 27.74
C ASP A 338 25.85 15.59 27.07
N ALA A 339 26.21 15.44 25.79
CA ALA A 339 26.14 14.15 25.10
C ALA A 339 27.20 13.18 25.67
N GLN A 340 26.79 12.22 26.49
CA GLN A 340 27.51 10.96 26.66
C GLN A 340 26.90 9.89 25.75
N LEU A 341 27.73 9.37 24.84
CA LEU A 341 27.40 8.31 23.91
C LEU A 341 27.26 6.99 24.70
N MET A 342 26.03 6.55 24.98
CA MET A 342 25.77 5.29 25.68
C MET A 342 25.46 4.20 24.65
N ASP A 343 26.34 3.20 24.56
CA ASP A 343 26.27 2.08 23.62
C ASP A 343 25.15 1.09 23.99
N CYS A 344 24.43 0.56 23.01
CA CYS A 344 23.15 -0.15 23.17
C CYS A 344 23.24 -1.56 23.79
N LYS A 345 24.33 -1.93 24.46
CA LYS A 345 24.59 -3.32 24.88
C LYS A 345 24.21 -3.67 26.33
N ASP A 346 23.89 -2.68 27.16
CA ASP A 346 23.71 -2.93 28.61
C ASP A 346 22.25 -2.88 29.11
N MET A 347 21.26 -2.67 28.24
CA MET A 347 19.85 -2.51 28.65
C MET A 347 19.09 -3.84 28.77
N HIS A 348 19.70 -4.87 29.37
CA HIS A 348 19.00 -6.11 29.73
C HIS A 348 19.06 -6.45 31.22
N ASN A 349 19.58 -5.59 32.09
CA ASN A 349 19.65 -5.94 33.51
C ASN A 349 19.49 -4.76 34.48
N SER A 350 18.32 -4.11 34.49
CA SER A 350 17.84 -3.37 35.66
C SER A 350 16.41 -2.86 35.45
N SER A 351 15.43 -3.52 36.08
CA SER A 351 14.25 -2.81 36.59
C SER A 351 14.72 -1.92 37.76
N PRO A 352 14.11 -0.74 38.02
CA PRO A 352 12.96 -0.76 38.92
C PRO A 352 11.86 0.31 38.69
N LEU A 353 10.69 -0.09 39.18
CA LEU A 353 9.53 0.64 39.70
C LEU A 353 9.71 2.12 40.15
N HIS A 354 8.62 2.88 39.96
CA HIS A 354 8.08 3.95 40.82
C HIS A 354 8.98 5.15 41.20
N LYS A 355 8.85 6.27 40.46
CA LYS A 355 8.72 7.66 40.95
C LYS A 355 8.85 8.63 39.77
N GLY A 356 7.83 9.44 39.50
CA GLY A 356 7.95 10.43 38.41
C GLY A 356 6.70 11.23 38.06
N LYS A 357 5.69 11.28 38.94
CA LYS A 357 4.52 12.16 38.72
C LYS A 357 4.72 13.60 39.21
N SER A 358 5.57 13.87 40.21
CA SER A 358 5.68 15.23 40.79
C SER A 358 6.73 16.13 40.14
N SER A 359 7.59 15.62 39.25
CA SER A 359 8.64 16.43 38.60
C SER A 359 8.19 17.09 37.29
N VAL A 360 7.06 16.65 36.73
CA VAL A 360 6.57 17.15 35.43
C VAL A 360 5.76 18.43 35.60
N GLU A 361 4.99 18.58 36.69
CA GLU A 361 4.23 19.80 36.95
C GLU A 361 5.14 20.99 37.33
N SER A 362 6.21 20.74 38.09
CA SER A 362 7.22 21.75 38.45
C SER A 362 7.90 22.38 37.22
N ASN A 363 8.30 21.52 36.27
CA ASN A 363 9.03 21.97 35.08
C ASN A 363 8.11 22.67 34.06
N MET A 364 6.81 22.35 34.05
CA MET A 364 5.84 23.02 33.18
C MET A 364 5.52 24.44 33.66
N SER A 365 5.48 24.67 34.98
CA SER A 365 5.30 26.02 35.54
C SER A 365 6.52 26.94 35.30
N GLU A 366 7.74 26.41 35.36
CA GLU A 366 8.97 27.16 35.04
C GLU A 366 9.05 27.54 33.55
N LEU A 367 8.61 26.64 32.66
CA LEU A 367 8.56 26.90 31.22
C LEU A 367 7.51 27.97 30.85
N MET A 368 6.34 27.99 31.49
CA MET A 368 5.34 29.03 31.23
C MET A 368 5.80 30.40 31.76
N SER A 369 6.56 30.43 32.86
CA SER A 369 7.17 31.65 33.40
C SER A 369 8.25 32.23 32.47
N SER A 370 9.09 31.39 31.88
CA SER A 370 10.17 31.84 30.99
C SER A 370 9.67 32.34 29.64
N VAL A 371 8.60 31.75 29.11
CA VAL A 371 7.94 32.21 27.86
C VAL A 371 7.31 33.59 28.04
N ASN A 372 6.61 33.83 29.16
CA ASN A 372 6.00 35.14 29.44
C ASN A 372 7.06 36.24 29.65
N SER A 373 8.21 35.90 30.24
CA SER A 373 9.33 36.84 30.40
C SER A 373 10.03 37.15 29.06
N ALA A 374 9.99 36.24 28.08
CA ALA A 374 10.54 36.45 26.75
C ALA A 374 9.60 37.28 25.87
N GLU A 375 8.29 37.08 25.95
CA GLU A 375 7.29 37.92 25.26
C GLU A 375 7.31 39.37 25.76
N ALA A 376 7.45 39.60 27.08
CA ALA A 376 7.53 40.95 27.64
C ALA A 376 8.76 41.73 27.15
N LYS A 377 9.84 41.04 26.78
CA LYS A 377 11.09 41.63 26.29
C LYS A 377 11.07 41.90 24.78
N LEU A 378 10.25 41.16 24.02
CA LEU A 378 10.04 41.41 22.59
C LEU A 378 9.08 42.57 22.31
N ILE A 379 8.24 42.95 23.27
CA ILE A 379 7.31 44.08 23.13
C ILE A 379 7.97 45.43 23.47
N SER A 380 9.08 45.45 24.22
CA SER A 380 9.77 46.72 24.60
C SER A 380 10.74 47.28 23.55
N ASP A 381 11.15 46.49 22.55
CA ASP A 381 12.27 46.83 21.64
C ASP A 381 11.83 47.39 20.26
N HIS A 382 10.62 47.94 20.14
CA HIS A 382 10.21 48.68 18.95
C HIS A 382 10.28 50.21 19.16
N PRO A 383 11.36 50.90 18.75
CA PRO A 383 11.33 52.33 18.52
C PRO A 383 10.94 52.65 17.07
N SER A 384 10.01 53.58 16.97
CA SER A 384 9.51 54.29 15.79
C SER A 384 10.53 55.24 15.13
N ASN A 385 10.38 55.48 13.82
CA ASN A 385 10.95 56.57 12.98
C ASN A 385 12.49 56.54 12.75
N GLY A 386 13.06 56.95 11.62
CA GLY A 386 12.60 57.65 10.42
C GLY A 386 13.79 58.43 9.81
N ARG A 387 13.85 58.59 8.47
CA ARG A 387 14.63 59.56 7.62
C ARG A 387 16.10 59.88 8.02
N VAL A 388 17.10 59.85 7.15
CA VAL A 388 17.30 60.47 5.81
C VAL A 388 18.35 59.65 5.07
#